data_AF-A0A0A0EY10-F1
#
_entry.id   AF-A0A0A0EY10-F1
#
_cell.length_a   1.000
_cell.length_b   1.000
_cell.length_c   1.000
_cell.angle_alpha   90.00
_cell.angle_beta   90.00
_cell.angle_gamma   90.00
#
_symmetry.space_group_name_H-M   'P 1'
#
loop_
_entity.id
_entity.type
_entity.pdbx_description
1 polymer ?
#
loop_
_entity_poly.entity_id
_entity_poly.type
_entity_poly.pdbx_seq_one_letter_code
_entity_poly.pdbx_strand_id
1 'polypeptide(L)'
;MWFKVADQGEHFGAMVPRYYNVISLRGKPGRGGQFKAAAGGDLARDYARLLALPHRFDRFDLQQLRKRVIVGRVGTVLTGARQEVLAPASQYSVVRELVRIG
;
A
#
# COMPACT_ATOMS: atom_id res chain seq x y z
N MET A 1 4.56 -0.30 -0.41
CA MET A 1 4.83 -0.03 1.02
C MET A 1 4.70 -1.33 1.79
N TRP A 2 5.43 -1.51 2.91
CA TRP A 2 5.38 -2.72 3.73
C TRP A 2 4.86 -2.39 5.12
N PHE A 3 4.01 -3.27 5.66
CA PHE A 3 3.43 -3.17 7.00
C PHE A 3 3.82 -4.38 7.82
N LYS A 4 3.97 -4.19 9.13
CA LYS A 4 4.14 -5.27 10.11
C LYS A 4 2.85 -5.43 10.87
N VAL A 5 2.32 -6.65 10.96
CA VAL A 5 1.15 -6.95 11.80
C VAL A 5 1.52 -6.73 13.26
N ALA A 6 0.78 -5.83 13.93
CA ALA A 6 1.02 -5.45 15.32
C ALA A 6 0.05 -6.12 16.31
N ASP A 7 -1.02 -6.74 15.81
CA ASP A 7 -2.00 -7.44 16.64
C ASP A 7 -1.43 -8.75 17.18
N GLN A 8 -1.64 -9.02 18.48
CA GLN A 8 -1.06 -10.15 19.21
C GLN A 8 -1.85 -11.44 18.95
N GLY A 9 -1.80 -11.92 17.72
CA GLY A 9 -2.39 -13.19 17.29
C GLY A 9 -1.44 -14.04 16.47
N GLU A 10 -2.00 -15.03 15.77
CA GLU A 10 -1.26 -16.00 14.95
C GLU A 10 -0.31 -15.36 13.93
N HIS A 11 -0.69 -14.20 13.38
CA HIS A 11 0.09 -13.49 12.38
C HIS A 11 0.93 -12.34 12.93
N PHE A 12 1.11 -12.26 14.26
CA PHE A 12 1.89 -11.20 14.88
C PHE A 12 3.30 -11.11 14.29
N GLY A 13 3.68 -9.90 13.89
CA GLY A 13 4.98 -9.62 13.30
C GLY A 13 5.14 -9.98 11.83
N ALA A 14 4.14 -10.58 11.18
CA ALA A 14 4.18 -10.85 9.74
C ALA A 14 4.29 -9.56 8.92
N MET A 15 5.05 -9.61 7.82
CA MET A 15 5.22 -8.49 6.91
C MET A 15 4.27 -8.62 5.72
N VAL A 16 3.40 -7.62 5.52
CA VAL A 16 2.39 -7.62 4.46
C VAL A 16 2.56 -6.37 3.58
N PRO A 17 2.67 -6.51 2.25
CA PRO A 17 2.82 -5.37 1.36
C PRO A 17 1.47 -4.70 1.02
N ARG A 18 1.51 -3.38 0.82
CA ARG A 18 0.52 -2.59 0.09
C ARG A 18 1.13 -2.09 -1.21
N TYR A 19 0.61 -2.54 -2.33
CA TYR A 19 0.98 -2.04 -3.64
C TYR A 19 0.05 -0.92 -4.08
N TYR A 20 0.62 0.06 -4.79
CA TYR A 20 -0.10 1.19 -5.37
C TYR A 20 0.29 1.34 -6.82
N ASN A 21 -0.70 1.60 -7.66
CA ASN A 21 -0.44 1.96 -9.05
C ASN A 21 0.07 3.40 -9.13
N VAL A 22 1.08 3.60 -9.97
CA VAL A 22 1.65 4.92 -10.28
C VAL A 22 1.44 5.20 -11.76
N ILE A 23 1.24 6.47 -12.11
CA ILE A 23 1.11 6.91 -13.51
C ILE A 23 2.48 6.89 -14.18
N SER A 24 3.49 7.42 -13.49
CA SER A 24 4.84 7.53 -14.03
C SER A 24 5.87 7.59 -12.92
N LEU A 25 7.08 7.14 -13.25
CA LEU A 25 8.26 7.39 -12.45
C LEU A 25 8.82 8.77 -12.79
N ARG A 26 9.34 9.48 -11.80
CA ARG A 26 10.07 10.73 -11.99
C ARG A 26 11.54 10.48 -11.66
N GLY A 27 12.40 10.66 -12.66
CA GLY A 27 13.82 10.37 -12.51
C GLY A 27 14.13 8.88 -12.51
N LYS A 28 15.28 8.51 -11.93
CA LYS A 28 15.77 7.12 -11.96
C LYS A 28 14.92 6.22 -11.05
N PRO A 29 14.49 5.04 -11.53
CA PRO A 29 13.86 4.03 -10.69
C PRO A 29 14.82 3.60 -9.57
N GLY A 30 14.31 3.45 -8.35
CA GLY A 30 15.13 3.01 -7.22
C GLY A 30 14.45 3.19 -5.87
N ARG A 31 15.15 2.75 -4.81
CA ARG A 31 14.69 2.96 -3.44
C ARG A 31 14.64 4.46 -3.13
N GLY A 32 13.46 4.94 -2.72
CA GLY A 32 13.25 6.38 -2.53
C GLY A 32 13.11 7.17 -3.84
N GLY A 33 12.98 6.49 -4.98
CA GLY A 33 12.70 7.13 -6.26
C GLY A 33 11.36 7.87 -6.24
N GLN A 34 11.25 8.91 -7.07
CA GLN A 34 10.06 9.73 -7.16
C GLN A 34 9.05 9.12 -8.15
N PHE A 35 7.76 9.35 -7.89
CA PHE A 35 6.68 8.86 -8.72
C PHE A 35 5.51 9.85 -8.70
N LYS A 36 4.63 9.74 -9.69
CA LYS A 36 3.34 10.40 -9.72
C LYS A 36 2.24 9.36 -9.59
N ALA A 37 1.35 9.48 -8.61
CA ALA A 37 0.18 8.63 -8.51
C ALA A 37 -1.04 9.26 -9.19
N ALA A 38 -2.05 8.45 -9.46
CA ALA A 38 -3.33 8.93 -9.97
C ALA A 38 -4.14 9.62 -8.87
N ALA A 39 -4.82 10.72 -9.21
CA ALA A 39 -5.62 11.50 -8.28
C ALA A 39 -6.77 10.69 -7.65
N GLY A 40 -7.38 9.80 -8.44
CA GLY A 40 -8.39 8.85 -7.96
C GLY A 40 -7.83 7.46 -7.65
N GLY A 41 -6.50 7.29 -7.63
CA GLY A 41 -5.88 6.00 -7.35
C GLY A 41 -5.92 5.65 -5.87
N ASP A 42 -5.69 4.38 -5.58
CA ASP A 42 -5.66 3.84 -4.21
C ASP A 42 -4.75 4.61 -3.26
N LEU A 43 -3.58 5.06 -3.73
CA LEU A 43 -2.68 5.84 -2.89
C LEU A 43 -3.30 7.17 -2.46
N ALA A 44 -3.91 7.89 -3.40
CA ALA A 44 -4.54 9.17 -3.10
C ALA A 44 -5.73 9.00 -2.14
N ARG A 45 -6.54 7.94 -2.33
CA ARG A 45 -7.65 7.62 -1.42
C ARG A 45 -7.18 7.26 -0.02
N ASP A 46 -6.22 6.34 0.10
CA ASP A 46 -5.67 5.94 1.39
C ASP A 46 -5.00 7.14 2.09
N TYR A 47 -4.26 7.98 1.34
CA TYR A 47 -3.62 9.16 1.91
C TYR A 47 -4.64 10.22 2.37
N ALA A 48 -5.67 10.52 1.56
CA ALA A 48 -6.73 11.48 1.94
C ALA A 48 -7.57 11.00 3.13
N ARG A 49 -7.72 9.69 3.30
CA ARG A 49 -8.45 9.11 4.43
C ARG A 49 -7.65 9.22 5.73
N LEU A 50 -6.34 8.99 5.67
CA LEU A 50 -5.48 8.96 6.85
C LEU A 50 -4.86 10.32 7.21
N LEU A 51 -4.63 11.16 6.22
CA LEU A 51 -3.89 12.42 6.30
C LEU A 51 -4.57 13.48 5.41
N ALA A 52 -4.01 14.68 5.33
CA ALA A 52 -4.45 15.69 4.37
C ALA A 52 -3.90 15.38 2.97
N LEU A 53 -4.78 15.34 1.96
CA LEU A 53 -4.35 15.13 0.58
C LEU A 53 -3.44 16.28 0.11
N PRO A 54 -2.25 15.98 -0.47
CA PRO A 54 -1.41 17.04 -1.00
C PRO A 54 -2.04 17.65 -2.25
N HIS A 55 -1.79 18.95 -2.49
CA HIS A 55 -2.16 19.62 -3.75
C HIS A 55 -1.50 18.98 -4.99
N ARG A 56 -0.42 18.22 -4.79
CA ARG A 56 0.38 17.60 -5.85
C ARG A 56 0.52 16.10 -5.66
N PHE A 57 0.02 15.34 -6.63
CA PHE A 57 0.03 13.87 -6.64
C PHE A 57 1.40 13.22 -6.94
N ASP A 58 2.44 14.03 -7.11
CA ASP A 58 3.84 13.61 -7.18
C ASP A 58 4.62 13.95 -5.90
N ARG A 59 3.93 14.41 -4.85
CA ARG A 59 4.51 14.83 -3.56
C ARG A 59 3.82 14.16 -2.37
N PHE A 60 3.63 12.85 -2.45
CA PHE A 60 3.15 12.06 -1.31
C PHE A 60 4.30 11.80 -0.33
N ASP A 61 4.17 12.29 0.90
CA ASP A 61 5.15 12.00 1.96
C ASP A 61 4.71 10.78 2.79
N LEU A 62 5.08 9.60 2.28
CA LEU A 62 4.77 8.34 2.97
C LEU A 62 5.53 8.17 4.30
N GLN A 63 6.53 9.01 4.61
CA GLN A 63 7.20 8.95 5.91
C GLN A 63 6.27 9.34 7.05
N GLN A 64 5.22 10.12 6.79
CA GLN A 64 4.23 10.50 7.82
C GLN A 64 3.46 9.29 8.38
N LEU A 65 3.36 8.22 7.59
CA LEU A 65 2.75 6.95 7.99
C LEU A 65 3.73 6.05 8.74
N ARG A 66 5.04 6.35 8.70
CA ARG A 66 6.07 5.54 9.35
C ARG A 66 5.90 5.62 10.86
N LYS A 67 5.97 4.46 11.54
CA LYS A 67 5.78 4.28 13.00
C LYS A 67 4.37 4.56 13.52
N ARG A 68 3.39 4.87 12.68
CA ARG A 68 1.98 4.93 13.11
C ARG A 68 1.38 3.53 13.11
N VAL A 69 0.54 3.25 14.10
CA VAL A 69 -0.35 2.09 14.06
C VAL A 69 -1.51 2.44 13.15
N ILE A 70 -1.77 1.60 12.16
CA ILE A 70 -2.80 1.84 11.14
C ILE A 70 -3.70 0.62 11.10
N VAL A 71 -5.00 0.84 11.22
CA VAL A 71 -6.00 -0.19 11.01
C VAL A 71 -6.20 -0.34 9.51
N GLY A 72 -5.95 -1.54 9.00
CA GLY A 72 -6.10 -1.86 7.58
C GLY A 72 -6.80 -3.20 7.38
N ARG A 73 -7.27 -3.44 6.15
CA ARG A 73 -7.86 -4.72 5.74
C ARG A 73 -6.84 -5.49 4.92
N VAL A 74 -6.55 -6.72 5.34
CA VAL A 74 -5.70 -7.66 4.59
C VAL A 74 -6.59 -8.56 3.74
N GLY A 75 -6.11 -8.93 2.55
CA GLY A 75 -6.74 -9.96 1.73
C GLY A 75 -5.69 -10.69 0.90
N THR A 76 -6.09 -11.77 0.25
CA THR A 76 -5.19 -12.60 -0.56
C THR A 76 -5.32 -12.21 -2.04
N VAL A 77 -4.20 -12.17 -2.74
CA VAL A 77 -4.18 -12.11 -4.21
C VAL A 77 -4.34 -13.52 -4.74
N LEU A 78 -5.50 -13.78 -5.32
CA LEU A 78 -5.86 -15.08 -5.90
C LEU A 78 -5.73 -15.12 -7.42
N THR A 79 -5.75 -13.96 -8.06
CA THR A 79 -5.83 -13.83 -9.51
C THR A 79 -4.72 -12.93 -10.01
N GLY A 80 -4.04 -13.35 -11.08
CA GLY A 80 -2.97 -12.60 -11.73
C GLY A 80 -3.49 -11.50 -12.65
N ALA A 81 -2.57 -10.72 -13.24
CA ALA A 81 -2.91 -9.62 -14.14
C ALA A 81 -3.73 -10.05 -15.37
N ARG A 82 -3.55 -11.32 -15.82
CA ARG A 82 -4.29 -11.93 -16.93
C ARG A 82 -5.69 -12.45 -16.55
N GLN A 83 -6.16 -12.18 -15.34
CA GLN A 83 -7.42 -12.71 -14.78
C GLN A 83 -7.44 -14.23 -14.58
N GLU A 84 -6.27 -14.87 -14.56
CA GLU A 84 -6.11 -16.31 -14.29
C GLU A 84 -5.90 -16.54 -12.78
N VAL A 85 -6.46 -17.64 -12.26
CA VAL A 85 -6.25 -18.06 -10.87
C VAL A 85 -4.78 -18.45 -10.68
N LEU A 86 -4.15 -17.87 -9.66
CA LEU A 86 -2.79 -18.20 -9.26
C LEU A 86 -2.76 -19.56 -8.57
N ALA A 87 -1.75 -20.37 -8.90
CA ALA A 87 -1.45 -21.59 -8.15
C ALA A 87 -1.31 -21.26 -6.65
N PRO A 88 -1.71 -22.16 -5.72
CA PRO A 88 -1.69 -21.87 -4.29
C PRO A 88 -0.35 -21.32 -3.77
N ALA A 89 0.77 -21.85 -4.27
CA ALA A 89 2.11 -21.40 -3.90
C ALA A 89 2.46 -19.98 -4.38
N SER A 90 1.74 -19.45 -5.37
CA SER A 90 1.91 -18.11 -5.92
C SER A 90 0.91 -17.09 -5.37
N GLN A 91 0.00 -17.50 -4.50
CA GLN A 91 -0.92 -16.61 -3.80
C GLN A 91 -0.20 -15.91 -2.66
N TYR A 92 -0.57 -14.66 -2.38
CA TYR A 92 0.08 -13.88 -1.32
C TYR A 92 -0.88 -12.89 -0.68
N SER A 93 -0.66 -12.61 0.60
CA SER A 93 -1.41 -11.61 1.33
C SER A 93 -0.94 -10.20 0.96
N VAL A 94 -1.90 -9.29 0.85
CA VAL A 94 -1.67 -7.87 0.64
C VAL A 94 -2.58 -7.08 1.56
N VAL A 95 -2.13 -5.91 1.97
CA VAL A 95 -3.05 -4.90 2.49
C VAL A 95 -3.88 -4.39 1.32
N ARG A 96 -5.21 -4.49 1.43
CA ARG A 96 -6.17 -4.04 0.43
C ARG A 96 -6.58 -2.59 0.65
N GLU A 97 -6.69 -2.17 1.91
CA GLU A 97 -7.19 -0.85 2.29
C GLU A 97 -6.58 -0.40 3.60
N LEU A 98 -6.28 0.89 3.74
CA LEU A 98 -5.96 1.51 5.02
C LEU A 98 -7.16 2.33 5.50
N VAL A 99 -7.69 2.00 6.68
CA VAL A 99 -8.99 2.50 7.16
C VAL A 99 -8.82 3.73 8.04
N ARG A 100 -7.97 3.66 9.07
CA ARG A 100 -7.73 4.77 10.01
C ARG A 100 -6.38 4.68 10.70
N ILE A 101 -5.92 5.80 11.23
CA ILE A 101 -4.81 5.84 12.18
C ILE A 101 -5.34 5.44 13.56
N GLY A 102 -4.54 4.65 14.29
CA GLY A 102 -4.81 4.22 15.66
C GLY A 102 -4.60 5.31 16.69
#